data_AF-A0A0N8K9V2-F1
#
_entry.id   AF-A0A0N8K9V2-F1
#
_cell.length_a   1.000
_cell.length_b   1.000
_cell.length_c   1.000
_cell.angle_alpha   90.00
_cell.angle_beta   90.00
_cell.angle_gamma   90.00
#
_symmetry.space_group_name_H-M   'P 1'
#
loop_
_entity.id
_entity.type
_entity.pdbx_description
1 polymer ?
#
loop_
_entity_poly.entity_id
_entity_poly.type
_entity_poly.pdbx_seq_one_letter_code
_entity_poly.pdbx_strand_id
1 'polypeptide(L)'
;MGLLKENLLLINSNGNEIDIDELFNSYSDESDRVLANDEIGTIIYTADLDVFSLEVTSTGHLIPKKVNQLSRCRFGTSIIRLQIGSKIASYSSDTIFHVKKDDYVIKVRADKLKKGMVLSTGEKVY
;
A
#
# COMPACT_ATOMS: atom_id res chain seq x y z
N MET A 1 -3.74 3.63 16.70
CA MET A 1 -4.63 2.94 15.73
C MET A 1 -3.74 2.15 14.80
N GLY A 2 -3.78 0.82 14.89
CA GLY A 2 -2.92 -0.07 14.11
C GLY A 2 -3.26 -0.03 12.63
N LEU A 3 -2.24 -0.12 11.78
CA LEU A 3 -2.43 -0.45 10.37
C LEU A 3 -3.20 -1.77 10.30
N LEU A 4 -4.23 -1.85 9.45
CA LEU A 4 -4.90 -3.11 9.19
C LEU A 4 -3.87 -4.10 8.62
N LYS A 5 -3.46 -5.06 9.47
CA LYS A 5 -2.54 -6.17 9.15
C LYS A 5 -2.94 -6.97 7.90
N GLU A 6 -4.18 -6.80 7.42
CA GLU A 6 -4.80 -7.65 6.40
C GLU A 6 -4.28 -7.46 4.96
N ASN A 7 -3.43 -6.48 4.63
CA ASN A 7 -3.09 -6.22 3.21
C ASN A 7 -1.61 -6.00 2.88
N LEU A 8 -0.71 -5.95 3.85
CA LEU A 8 0.72 -5.74 3.60
C LEU A 8 1.53 -6.77 4.38
N LEU A 9 1.86 -7.89 3.73
CA LEU A 9 2.82 -8.84 4.28
C LEU A 9 4.22 -8.41 3.85
N LEU A 10 4.97 -7.84 4.80
CA LEU A 10 6.37 -7.52 4.60
C LEU A 10 7.24 -8.66 5.12
N ILE A 11 8.27 -8.99 4.37
CA ILE A 11 9.26 -9.99 4.76
C ILE A 11 10.68 -9.45 4.57
N ASN A 12 11.62 -10.02 5.31
CA ASN A 12 13.04 -9.80 5.10
C ASN A 12 13.66 -10.81 4.13
N SER A 13 14.97 -10.69 3.88
CA SER A 13 15.74 -11.60 3.02
C SER A 13 15.76 -13.05 3.51
N ASN A 14 15.53 -13.28 4.80
CA ASN A 14 15.40 -14.62 5.39
C ASN A 14 13.97 -15.18 5.29
N GLY A 15 13.01 -14.42 4.75
CA GLY A 15 11.61 -14.81 4.64
C GLY A 15 10.81 -14.62 5.93
N ASN A 16 11.37 -13.98 6.96
CA ASN A 16 10.65 -13.71 8.20
C ASN A 16 9.75 -12.47 8.03
N GLU A 17 8.55 -12.53 8.61
CA GLU A 17 7.63 -11.39 8.65
C GLU A 17 8.27 -10.20 9.38
N ILE A 18 8.07 -9.00 8.82
CA ILE A 18 8.50 -7.74 9.42
C ILE A 18 7.26 -7.09 10.05
N ASP A 19 7.33 -6.83 11.36
CA ASP A 19 6.32 -6.02 12.03
C ASP A 19 6.53 -4.54 11.67
N ILE A 20 5.52 -3.93 11.07
CA ILE A 20 5.57 -2.56 10.59
C ILE A 20 5.69 -1.57 11.76
N ASP A 21 4.99 -1.82 12.87
CA ASP A 21 5.04 -0.94 14.04
C ASP A 21 6.44 -0.96 14.67
N GLU A 22 7.05 -2.14 14.80
CA GLU A 22 8.45 -2.27 15.26
C GLU A 22 9.44 -1.57 14.32
N LEU A 23 9.23 -1.71 13.01
CA LEU A 23 10.08 -1.06 12.00
C LEU A 23 10.03 0.46 12.11
N PHE A 24 8.84 1.05 12.23
CA PHE A 24 8.70 2.50 12.40
C PHE A 24 9.27 2.98 13.74
N ASN A 25 9.11 2.21 14.82
CA ASN A 25 9.68 2.57 16.13
C ASN A 25 11.22 2.48 16.14
N SER A 26 11.80 1.56 15.36
CA SER A 26 13.25 1.40 15.27
C SER A 26 13.94 2.56 14.52
N TYR A 27 13.20 3.22 13.61
CA TYR A 27 13.75 4.27 12.74
C TYR A 27 13.11 5.64 12.97
N SER A 28 12.22 5.81 13.96
CA SER A 28 11.53 7.09 14.20
C SER A 28 12.47 8.21 14.63
N ASP A 29 13.61 7.85 15.22
CA ASP A 29 14.60 8.78 15.77
C ASP A 29 15.89 8.88 14.92
N GLU A 30 16.03 8.07 13.85
CA GLU A 30 17.19 8.13 12.94
C GLU A 30 16.98 9.18 11.84
N SER A 31 17.64 10.32 11.98
CA SER A 31 17.51 11.48 11.06
C SER A 31 17.77 11.14 9.58
N ASP A 32 18.66 10.19 9.28
CA ASP A 32 19.10 9.95 7.90
C ASP A 32 18.12 9.07 7.09
N ARG A 33 17.23 8.33 7.76
CA ARG A 33 16.25 7.44 7.11
C ARG A 33 14.89 8.08 6.96
N VAL A 34 14.58 9.06 7.80
CA VAL A 34 13.31 9.78 7.78
C VAL A 34 13.32 10.75 6.60
N LEU A 35 12.63 10.38 5.52
CA LEU A 35 12.46 11.24 4.34
C LEU A 35 11.50 12.39 4.62
N ALA A 36 10.50 12.14 5.47
CA ALA A 36 9.55 13.14 5.94
C ALA A 36 8.98 12.73 7.29
N ASN A 37 8.83 13.69 8.21
CA ASN A 37 8.12 13.50 9.47
C ASN A 37 7.43 14.80 9.84
N ASP A 38 6.15 14.90 9.49
CA ASP A 38 5.35 16.11 9.65
C ASP A 38 4.07 15.83 10.45
N GLU A 39 3.16 16.81 10.50
CA GLU A 39 1.88 16.65 11.19
C GLU A 39 0.94 15.63 10.48
N ILE A 40 1.22 15.29 9.22
CA ILE A 40 0.43 14.37 8.40
C ILE A 40 0.90 12.94 8.58
N GLY A 41 2.22 12.70 8.61
CA GLY A 41 2.75 11.36 8.61
C GLY A 41 4.26 11.29 8.72
N THR A 42 4.75 10.06 8.67
CA THR A 42 6.17 9.74 8.65
C THR A 42 6.45 8.85 7.44
N ILE A 43 7.49 9.18 6.68
CA ILE A 43 7.99 8.42 5.54
C ILE A 43 9.42 8.02 5.85
N ILE A 44 9.71 6.72 5.78
CA ILE A 44 11.05 6.16 5.98
C ILE A 44 11.58 5.56 4.68
N TYR A 45 12.87 5.76 4.42
CA TYR A 45 13.62 5.13 3.34
C TYR A 45 14.03 3.71 3.72
N THR A 46 13.75 2.74 2.84
CA THR A 46 14.02 1.31 3.09
C THR A 46 14.74 0.61 1.94
N ALA A 47 15.23 1.34 0.93
CA ALA A 47 15.79 0.69 -0.26
C ALA A 47 17.11 -0.05 0.02
N ASP A 48 17.89 0.41 1.01
CA ASP A 48 19.10 -0.25 1.51
C ASP A 48 18.81 -1.36 2.53
N LEU A 49 17.56 -1.47 3.02
CA LEU A 49 17.13 -2.49 3.96
C LEU A 49 16.51 -3.69 3.25
N ASP A 50 16.68 -4.89 3.79
CA ASP A 50 16.01 -6.08 3.29
C ASP A 50 14.53 -6.10 3.65
N VAL A 51 13.73 -5.27 2.97
CA VAL A 51 12.28 -5.17 3.13
C VAL A 51 11.62 -5.46 1.79
N PHE A 52 10.77 -6.49 1.77
CA PHE A 52 10.06 -6.94 0.58
C PHE A 52 8.57 -7.09 0.89
N SER A 53 7.70 -6.64 -0.01
CA SER A 53 6.26 -6.95 0.04
C SER A 53 5.98 -8.21 -0.78
N LEU A 54 5.17 -9.13 -0.26
CA LEU A 54 4.69 -10.24 -1.06
C LEU A 54 3.48 -9.82 -1.91
N GLU A 55 3.64 -9.93 -3.23
CA GLU A 55 2.55 -9.74 -4.18
C GLU A 55 2.07 -11.11 -4.70
N VAL A 56 0.75 -11.30 -4.74
CA VAL A 56 0.12 -12.49 -5.34
C VAL A 56 0.00 -12.25 -6.85
N THR A 57 0.57 -13.14 -7.64
CA THR A 57 0.44 -13.15 -9.11
C THR A 57 -0.93 -13.66 -9.55
N SER A 58 -1.29 -13.45 -10.82
CA SER A 58 -2.53 -13.98 -11.42
C SER A 58 -2.63 -15.51 -11.40
N THR A 59 -1.51 -16.21 -11.24
CA THR A 59 -1.42 -17.67 -11.11
C THR A 59 -1.37 -18.15 -9.66
N GLY A 60 -1.44 -17.24 -8.68
CA GLY A 60 -1.46 -17.56 -7.26
C GLY A 60 -0.08 -17.72 -6.61
N HIS A 61 1.02 -17.54 -7.35
CA HIS A 61 2.36 -17.53 -6.76
C HIS A 61 2.61 -16.21 -6.02
N LEU A 62 3.35 -16.31 -4.90
CA LEU A 62 3.84 -15.15 -4.15
C LEU A 62 5.21 -14.75 -4.69
N ILE A 63 5.36 -13.48 -5.07
CA ILE A 63 6.64 -12.93 -5.51
C ILE A 63 7.05 -11.81 -4.55
N PRO A 64 8.26 -11.86 -3.98
CA PRO A 64 8.79 -10.76 -3.19
C PRO A 64 9.16 -9.58 -4.08
N LYS A 65 8.71 -8.39 -3.70
CA LYS A 65 9.01 -7.13 -4.38
C LYS A 65 9.68 -6.17 -3.42
N LYS A 66 10.83 -5.63 -3.81
CA LYS A 66 11.61 -4.70 -2.98
C LYS A 66 10.78 -3.46 -2.65
N VAL A 67 10.73 -3.10 -1.37
CA VAL A 67 10.09 -1.88 -0.89
C VAL A 67 11.16 -0.83 -0.66
N ASN A 68 11.06 0.28 -1.39
CA ASN A 68 12.05 1.36 -1.33
C ASN A 68 11.70 2.42 -0.26
N GLN A 69 10.43 2.51 0.11
CA GLN A 69 9.94 3.44 1.12
C GLN A 69 8.67 2.91 1.79
N LEU A 70 8.45 3.32 3.03
CA LEU A 70 7.21 3.08 3.76
C LEU A 70 6.67 4.39 4.31
N SER A 71 5.35 4.58 4.23
CA SER A 71 4.68 5.75 4.79
C SER A 71 3.64 5.33 5.82
N ARG A 72 3.61 6.05 6.95
CA ARG A 72 2.59 5.93 7.98
C ARG A 72 1.89 7.26 8.13
N CYS A 73 0.57 7.27 7.93
CA CYS A 73 -0.27 8.45 8.17
C CYS A 73 -0.62 8.55 9.66
N ARG A 74 -0.53 9.75 10.24
CA ARG A 74 -0.96 10.06 11.62
C ARG A 74 -2.48 10.22 11.72
N PHE A 75 -3.14 10.57 10.63
CA PHE A 75 -4.59 10.70 10.59
C PHE A 75 -5.26 9.36 10.31
N GLY A 76 -6.36 9.09 11.04
CA GLY A 76 -7.25 7.99 10.75
C GLY A 76 -8.00 8.27 9.44
N THR A 77 -7.42 7.92 8.30
CA THR A 77 -8.16 7.91 7.04
C THR A 77 -9.24 6.83 7.12
N SER A 78 -10.50 7.19 6.84
CA SER A 78 -11.58 6.21 6.68
C SER A 78 -11.11 5.12 5.72
N ILE A 79 -11.14 3.87 6.16
CA ILE A 79 -10.72 2.72 5.37
C ILE A 79 -11.94 2.14 4.67
N ILE A 80 -11.79 1.87 3.38
CA ILE A 80 -12.81 1.20 2.58
C ILE A 80 -12.28 -0.12 2.05
N ARG A 81 -13.12 -1.15 2.05
CA ARG A 81 -12.79 -2.47 1.50
C ARG A 81 -13.33 -2.54 0.07
N LEU A 82 -12.45 -2.77 -0.90
CA LEU A 82 -12.79 -2.84 -2.31
C LEU A 82 -12.41 -4.20 -2.89
N GLN A 83 -13.28 -4.71 -3.78
CA GLN A 83 -12.95 -5.83 -4.65
C GLN A 83 -12.60 -5.30 -6.04
N ILE A 84 -11.38 -5.59 -6.49
CA ILE A 84 -10.84 -5.20 -7.79
C ILE A 84 -10.30 -6.46 -8.46
N GLY A 85 -10.94 -6.88 -9.55
CA GLY A 85 -10.69 -8.18 -10.15
C GLY A 85 -10.93 -9.31 -9.14
N SER A 86 -9.91 -10.15 -8.95
CA SER A 86 -9.89 -11.23 -7.95
C SER A 86 -9.37 -10.78 -6.58
N LYS A 87 -8.87 -9.55 -6.45
CA LYS A 87 -8.26 -9.05 -5.22
C LYS A 87 -9.28 -8.30 -4.36
N ILE A 88 -9.40 -8.70 -3.10
CA ILE A 88 -10.09 -7.92 -2.07
C ILE A 88 -9.03 -7.27 -1.21
N ALA A 89 -9.07 -5.95 -1.08
CA ALA A 89 -8.12 -5.22 -0.25
C ALA A 89 -8.75 -3.98 0.39
N SER A 90 -8.16 -3.55 1.51
CA SER A 90 -8.57 -2.36 2.24
C SER A 90 -7.66 -1.20 1.84
N TYR A 91 -8.27 -0.07 1.49
CA TYR A 91 -7.60 1.14 1.04
C TYR A 91 -8.03 2.33 1.88
N SER A 92 -7.17 3.33 2.01
CA SER A 92 -7.60 4.63 2.53
C SER A 92 -8.60 5.27 1.57
N SER A 93 -9.60 5.97 2.10
CA SER A 93 -10.66 6.60 1.29
C SER A 93 -10.15 7.64 0.29
N ASP A 94 -8.95 8.17 0.49
CA ASP A 94 -8.25 9.11 -0.38
C ASP A 94 -7.24 8.46 -1.34
N THR A 95 -7.02 7.14 -1.27
CA THR A 95 -6.17 6.42 -2.23
C THR A 95 -6.64 6.70 -3.67
N ILE A 96 -5.71 7.06 -4.55
CA ILE A 96 -6.01 7.40 -5.95
C ILE A 96 -5.81 6.20 -6.85
N PHE A 97 -6.86 5.86 -7.62
CA PHE A 97 -6.84 4.86 -8.67
C PHE A 97 -6.90 5.52 -10.05
N HIS A 98 -6.19 4.92 -11.00
CA HIS A 98 -6.25 5.30 -12.41
C HIS A 98 -7.33 4.47 -13.10
N VAL A 99 -8.43 5.09 -13.49
CA VAL A 99 -9.60 4.45 -14.13
C VAL A 99 -9.58 4.78 -15.61
N LYS A 100 -9.76 3.75 -16.45
CA LYS A 100 -9.92 3.92 -17.89
C LYS A 100 -11.36 4.35 -18.19
N LYS A 101 -11.51 5.44 -18.93
CA LYS A 101 -12.79 5.94 -19.43
C LYS A 101 -12.63 6.19 -20.92
N ASP A 102 -13.27 5.35 -21.72
CA ASP A 102 -13.17 5.37 -23.18
C ASP A 102 -11.68 5.34 -23.62
N ASP A 103 -11.19 6.44 -24.20
CA ASP A 103 -9.82 6.57 -24.73
C ASP A 103 -8.85 7.30 -23.79
N TYR A 104 -9.25 7.63 -22.55
CA TYR A 104 -8.41 8.35 -21.61
C TYR A 104 -8.42 7.77 -20.20
N VAL A 105 -7.46 8.19 -19.37
CA VAL A 105 -7.30 7.75 -17.99
C VAL A 105 -7.60 8.91 -17.06
N ILE A 106 -8.43 8.66 -16.05
CA ILE A 106 -8.77 9.62 -14.99
C ILE A 106 -8.28 9.13 -13.63
N LYS A 107 -7.97 10.08 -12.75
CA LYS A 107 -7.67 9.82 -11.33
C LYS A 107 -8.97 9.84 -10.54
N VAL A 108 -9.27 8.74 -9.84
CA VAL A 108 -10.48 8.59 -9.02
C VAL A 108 -10.07 8.16 -7.62
N ARG A 109 -10.58 8.84 -6.60
CA ARG A 109 -10.38 8.43 -5.21
C ARG A 109 -11.09 7.13 -4.90
N ALA A 110 -10.56 6.36 -3.95
CA ALA A 110 -11.11 5.08 -3.53
C ALA A 110 -12.59 5.22 -3.12
N ASP A 111 -12.95 6.26 -2.37
CA ASP A 111 -14.33 6.51 -1.93
C ASP A 111 -15.31 6.89 -3.06
N LYS A 112 -14.78 7.19 -4.25
CA LYS A 112 -15.55 7.53 -5.46
C LYS A 112 -15.53 6.42 -6.50
N LEU A 113 -14.79 5.33 -6.26
CA LEU A 113 -14.85 4.16 -7.14
C LEU A 113 -16.26 3.55 -7.10
N LYS A 114 -16.76 3.20 -8.28
CA LYS A 114 -18.07 2.56 -8.43
C LYS A 114 -17.91 1.21 -9.08
N LYS A 115 -18.78 0.27 -8.68
CA LYS A 115 -18.93 -1.02 -9.33
C LYS A 115 -19.07 -0.84 -10.84
N GLY A 116 -18.30 -1.62 -11.60
CA GLY A 116 -18.27 -1.58 -13.05
C GLY A 116 -17.15 -0.72 -13.65
N MET A 117 -16.52 0.16 -12.88
CA MET A 117 -15.34 0.89 -13.34
C MET A 117 -14.18 -0.07 -13.64
N VAL A 118 -13.38 0.26 -14.65
CA VAL A 118 -12.23 -0.54 -15.08
C VAL A 118 -10.97 0.29 -14.86
N LEU A 119 -10.01 -0.26 -14.12
CA LEU A 119 -8.72 0.37 -13.89
C LEU A 119 -7.89 0.41 -15.18
N SER A 120 -6.89 1.29 -15.22
CA SER A 120 -5.89 1.33 -16.31
C SER A 120 -5.14 0.01 -16.50
N THR A 121 -5.10 -0.85 -15.46
CA THR A 121 -4.58 -2.22 -15.51
C THR A 121 -5.51 -3.21 -16.23
N GLY A 122 -6.75 -2.83 -16.52
CA GLY A 122 -7.79 -3.69 -17.10
C GLY A 122 -8.68 -4.39 -16.07
N GLU A 123 -8.36 -4.27 -14.77
CA GLU A 123 -9.14 -4.89 -13.69
C GLU A 123 -10.44 -4.14 -13.40
N LYS A 124 -11.52 -4.89 -13.12
CA LYS A 124 -12.85 -4.33 -12.87
C LYS A 124 -13.15 -4.20 -11.38
N VAL A 125 -13.78 -3.11 -10.98
CA VAL A 125 -14.28 -2.88 -9.61
C VAL A 125 -15.63 -3.56 -9.42
N TYR A 126 -15.82 -4.32 -8.33
CA TYR A 126 -17.03 -5.11 -8.03
C TYR A 126 -17.84 -4.62 -6.84
#